data_AF-A0A9W6TRC0-F1
#
_entry.id   AF-A0A9W6TRC0-F1
#
_cell.length_a   1.000
_cell.length_b   1.000
_cell.length_c   1.000
_cell.angle_alpha   90.00
_cell.angle_beta   90.00
_cell.angle_gamma   90.00
#
_symmetry.space_group_name_H-M   'P 1'
#
loop_
_entity.id
_entity.type
_entity.pdbx_description
1 polymer ?
#
loop_
_entity_poly.entity_id
_entity_poly.type
_entity_poly.pdbx_seq_one_letter_code
_entity_poly.pdbx_strand_id
1 'polypeptide(L)'
;MVFSRSEVELLQHSREFEVLSCRNDRSALWSYFKKNWIGSKDMWVMLYRMDLPHFRNNTNNRLENLFGKLKIDLSKSMSMKQCLDSVLRYQRRREDEYIARVTIPGTSCNLSYGEEMNQLLGMTSE
;
A
#
# COMPACT_ATOMS: atom_id res chain seq x y z
N MET A 1 -6.87 14.83 5.91
CA MET A 1 -5.88 14.92 4.81
C MET A 1 -6.01 13.77 3.81
N VAL A 2 -5.66 12.52 4.15
CA VAL A 2 -5.72 11.39 3.18
C VAL A 2 -7.14 11.18 2.62
N PHE A 3 -8.15 11.18 3.50
CA PHE A 3 -9.55 10.97 3.12
C PHE A 3 -10.28 12.22 2.66
N SER A 4 -9.57 13.34 2.48
CA SER A 4 -10.20 14.60 2.12
C SER A 4 -10.82 14.51 0.73
N ARG A 5 -12.09 14.86 0.64
CA ARG A 5 -12.91 14.76 -0.59
C ARG A 5 -13.10 16.10 -1.29
N SER A 6 -12.54 17.17 -0.73
CA SER A 6 -12.53 18.50 -1.32
C SER A 6 -11.20 19.19 -1.04
N GLU A 7 -10.85 20.16 -1.90
CA GLU A 7 -9.63 20.96 -1.73
C GLU A 7 -9.69 21.80 -0.45
N VAL A 8 -10.88 22.28 -0.09
CA VAL A 8 -11.13 23.05 1.14
C VAL A 8 -10.80 22.21 2.38
N GLU A 9 -11.30 20.98 2.45
CA GLU A 9 -11.03 20.06 3.55
C GLU A 9 -9.54 19.69 3.65
N LEU A 10 -8.88 19.47 2.51
CA LEU A 10 -7.45 19.19 2.47
C LEU A 10 -6.63 20.37 3.01
N LEU A 11 -6.96 21.60 2.58
CA LEU A 11 -6.29 22.82 3.01
C LEU A 11 -6.51 23.07 4.51
N GLN A 12 -7.72 22.87 5.01
CA GLN A 12 -8.04 23.02 6.43
C GLN A 12 -7.17 22.09 7.28
N HIS A 13 -7.14 20.79 6.99
CA HIS A 13 -6.34 19.84 7.74
C HIS A 13 -4.83 20.07 7.57
N SER A 14 -4.39 20.52 6.39
CA SER A 14 -2.98 20.87 6.16
C SER A 14 -2.56 22.05 7.04
N ARG A 15 -3.42 23.05 7.20
CA ARG A 15 -3.20 24.22 8.06
C ARG A 15 -3.20 23.86 9.54
N GLU A 16 -4.12 22.99 9.96
CA GLU A 16 -4.12 22.44 11.33
C GLU A 16 -2.79 21.72 11.62
N PHE A 17 -2.31 20.90 10.67
CA PHE A 17 -1.03 20.21 10.80
C PHE A 17 0.18 21.15 10.80
N GLU A 18 0.19 22.19 9.96
CA GLU A 18 1.22 23.24 9.95
C GLU A 18 1.37 23.88 11.34
N VAL A 19 0.26 24.29 11.95
CA VAL A 19 0.26 24.90 13.29
C VAL A 19 0.80 23.95 14.34
N LEU A 20 0.45 22.66 14.29
CA LEU A 20 0.91 21.66 15.25
C LEU A 20 2.39 21.32 15.08
N SER A 21 2.84 21.17 13.84
CA SER A 21 4.21 20.76 13.53
C SER A 21 5.22 21.88 13.77
N CYS A 22 4.84 23.15 13.53
CA CYS A 22 5.69 24.32 13.75
C CYS A 22 5.76 24.82 15.21
N ARG A 23 5.18 24.10 16.18
CA ARG A 23 5.25 24.48 17.61
C ARG A 23 6.70 24.54 18.11
N ASN A 24 6.99 25.57 18.90
CA ASN A 24 8.33 25.86 19.44
C ASN A 24 9.38 26.06 18.33
N ASP A 25 9.02 26.80 17.28
CA ASP A 25 9.89 27.14 16.14
C ASP A 25 10.43 25.95 15.33
N ARG A 26 9.78 24.78 15.44
CA ARG A 26 10.18 23.56 14.73
C ARG A 26 9.56 23.46 13.33
N SER A 27 10.12 24.14 12.36
CA SER A 27 9.58 24.15 10.98
C SER A 27 10.04 22.98 10.09
N ALA A 28 11.00 22.16 10.54
CA ALA A 28 11.62 21.12 9.72
C ALA A 28 10.62 20.06 9.23
N LEU A 29 9.75 19.58 10.13
CA LEU A 29 8.72 18.58 9.80
C LEU A 29 7.73 19.12 8.76
N TRP A 30 7.23 20.34 8.96
CA TRP A 30 6.31 20.98 8.02
C TRP A 30 6.98 21.22 6.67
N SER A 31 8.20 21.74 6.65
CA SER A 31 8.94 22.01 5.42
C SER A 31 9.14 20.74 4.60
N TYR A 32 9.50 19.64 5.26
CA TYR A 32 9.59 18.33 4.64
C TYR A 32 8.23 17.85 4.12
N PHE A 33 7.18 17.94 4.93
CA PHE A 33 5.85 17.47 4.57
C PHE A 33 5.27 18.26 3.39
N LYS A 34 5.38 19.59 3.41
CA LYS A 34 4.94 20.47 2.33
C LYS A 34 5.65 20.15 1.02
N LYS A 35 6.98 19.97 1.06
CA LYS A 35 7.77 19.66 -0.14
C LYS A 35 7.46 18.27 -0.70
N ASN A 36 7.44 17.24 0.14
CA ASN A 36 7.46 15.85 -0.32
C ASN A 36 6.08 15.18 -0.31
N TRP A 37 5.20 15.54 0.63
CA TRP A 37 3.86 14.97 0.72
C TRP A 37 2.83 15.83 -0.01
N ILE A 38 2.73 17.12 0.33
CA ILE A 38 1.78 18.01 -0.35
C ILE A 38 2.15 18.19 -1.82
N GLY A 39 3.44 18.26 -2.15
CA GLY A 39 3.93 18.30 -3.53
C GLY A 39 3.52 17.09 -4.40
N SER A 40 3.15 15.97 -3.78
CA SER A 40 2.65 14.78 -4.47
C SER A 40 1.24 14.38 -4.02
N LYS A 41 0.40 15.36 -3.62
CA LYS A 41 -0.95 15.14 -3.08
C LYS A 41 -1.85 14.29 -3.99
N ASP A 42 -1.65 14.38 -5.30
CA ASP A 42 -2.43 13.63 -6.30
C ASP A 42 -2.23 12.11 -6.18
N MET A 43 -1.11 11.65 -5.60
CA MET A 43 -0.80 10.24 -5.43
C MET A 43 -1.43 9.58 -4.21
N TRP A 44 -1.95 10.36 -3.24
CA TRP A 44 -2.43 9.80 -1.97
C TRP A 44 -3.70 10.43 -1.40
N VAL A 45 -4.11 11.62 -1.81
CA VAL A 45 -5.37 12.23 -1.36
C VAL A 45 -6.55 11.61 -2.12
N MET A 46 -7.61 11.27 -1.39
CA MET A 46 -8.83 10.66 -1.92
C MET A 46 -9.45 11.48 -3.06
N LEU A 47 -9.56 12.82 -2.90
CA LEU A 47 -10.08 13.73 -3.92
C LEU A 47 -9.52 13.46 -5.33
N TYR A 48 -8.20 13.34 -5.47
CA TYR A 48 -7.53 13.19 -6.77
C TYR A 48 -7.49 11.74 -7.27
N ARG A 49 -7.95 10.81 -6.43
CA ARG A 49 -7.86 9.37 -6.68
C ARG A 49 -9.22 8.70 -6.80
N MET A 50 -10.32 9.43 -6.64
CA MET A 50 -11.69 8.90 -6.66
C MET A 50 -11.99 7.98 -7.87
N ASP A 51 -11.41 8.29 -9.03
CA ASP A 51 -11.67 7.57 -10.28
C ASP A 51 -10.79 6.32 -10.47
N LEU A 52 -9.80 6.09 -9.60
CA LEU A 52 -8.93 4.94 -9.68
C LEU A 52 -9.56 3.73 -8.95
N PRO A 53 -9.55 2.53 -9.53
CA PRO A 53 -10.02 1.32 -8.85
C PRO A 53 -9.09 0.99 -7.68
N HIS A 54 -9.51 1.37 -6.47
CA HIS A 54 -8.67 1.24 -5.28
C HIS A 54 -8.70 -0.13 -4.64
N PHE A 55 -9.64 -1.01 -5.03
CA PHE A 55 -9.87 -2.29 -4.33
C PHE A 55 -9.97 -2.11 -2.79
N ARG A 56 -10.53 -0.98 -2.33
CA ARG A 56 -10.58 -0.53 -0.92
C ARG A 56 -9.20 -0.37 -0.24
N ASN A 57 -8.13 -0.30 -1.02
CA ASN A 57 -6.75 -0.13 -0.57
C ASN A 57 -6.33 1.34 -0.68
N ASN A 58 -6.99 2.18 0.11
CA ASN A 58 -6.79 3.64 0.08
C ASN A 58 -5.57 4.07 0.91
N THR A 59 -5.01 3.15 1.69
CA THR A 59 -3.90 3.39 2.62
C THR A 59 -2.84 2.31 2.45
N ASN A 60 -1.62 2.61 2.90
CA ASN A 60 -0.50 1.68 2.90
C ASN A 60 -0.63 0.52 3.90
N ASN A 61 -1.74 0.41 4.64
CA ASN A 61 -1.96 -0.59 5.70
C ASN A 61 -1.63 -2.03 5.27
N ARG A 62 -1.97 -2.43 4.03
CA ARG A 62 -1.65 -3.79 3.54
C ARG A 62 -0.14 -3.98 3.33
N LEU A 63 0.54 -2.97 2.81
CA LEU A 63 2.00 -2.98 2.65
C LEU A 63 2.71 -2.90 4.00
N GLU A 64 2.25 -2.07 4.92
CA GLU A 64 2.79 -1.98 6.27
C GLU A 64 2.60 -3.28 7.05
N ASN A 65 1.43 -3.93 6.92
CA ASN A 65 1.18 -5.24 7.53
C ASN A 65 2.11 -6.31 6.94
N LEU A 66 2.31 -6.30 5.62
CA LEU A 66 3.25 -7.19 4.94
C LEU A 66 4.68 -6.98 5.45
N PHE A 67 5.14 -5.73 5.50
CA PHE A 67 6.48 -5.40 6.01
C PHE A 67 6.61 -5.71 7.50
N GLY A 68 5.56 -5.53 8.29
CA GLY A 68 5.53 -5.91 9.69
C GLY A 68 5.77 -7.40 9.88
N LYS A 69 5.04 -8.23 9.13
CA LYS A 69 5.22 -9.70 9.15
C LYS A 69 6.60 -10.12 8.65
N LEU A 70 7.09 -9.48 7.58
CA LEU A 70 8.41 -9.80 7.02
C LEU A 70 9.54 -9.44 7.99
N LYS A 71 9.42 -8.32 8.71
CA LYS A 71 10.40 -7.89 9.72
C LYS A 71 10.52 -8.85 10.90
N ILE A 72 9.51 -9.67 11.18
CA ILE A 72 9.62 -10.73 12.21
C ILE A 72 10.68 -11.76 11.81
N ASP A 73 10.77 -12.08 10.51
CA ASP A 73 11.68 -13.08 9.97
C ASP A 73 13.06 -12.48 9.59
N LEU A 74 13.25 -11.15 9.77
CA LEU A 74 14.47 -10.42 9.43
C LEU A 74 15.12 -9.80 10.66
N SER A 75 16.41 -10.11 10.87
CA SER A 75 17.24 -9.50 11.91
C SER A 75 18.28 -8.56 11.33
N LYS A 76 18.61 -7.49 12.07
CA LYS A 76 19.70 -6.56 11.74
C LYS A 76 21.07 -7.23 11.68
N SER A 77 21.24 -8.38 12.32
CA SER A 77 22.49 -9.16 12.32
C SER A 77 22.66 -10.06 11.09
N MET A 78 21.65 -10.16 10.22
CA MET A 78 21.70 -11.02 9.05
C MET A 78 22.50 -10.37 7.92
N SER A 79 23.32 -11.18 7.24
CA SER A 79 23.93 -10.80 5.97
C SER A 79 22.87 -10.66 4.88
N MET A 80 23.19 -9.95 3.79
CA MET A 80 22.29 -9.76 2.65
C MET A 80 21.78 -11.11 2.09
N LYS A 81 22.66 -12.12 1.98
CA LYS A 81 22.29 -13.46 1.52
C LYS A 81 21.24 -14.09 2.43
N GLN A 82 21.41 -13.98 3.75
CA GLN A 82 20.46 -14.51 4.73
C GLN A 82 19.13 -13.76 4.66
N CYS A 83 19.14 -12.44 4.49
CA CYS A 83 17.93 -11.65 4.32
C CYS A 83 17.14 -12.12 3.08
N LEU A 84 17.83 -12.29 1.94
CA LEU A 84 17.19 -12.77 0.70
C LEU A 84 16.60 -14.17 0.87
N ASP A 85 17.33 -15.09 1.50
CA ASP A 85 16.82 -16.45 1.77
C ASP A 85 15.58 -16.41 2.66
N SER A 86 15.57 -15.60 3.73
CA SER A 86 14.39 -15.40 4.57
C SER A 86 13.19 -14.82 3.82
N VAL A 87 13.41 -13.83 2.95
CA VAL A 87 12.34 -13.23 2.12
C VAL A 87 11.75 -14.28 1.17
N LEU A 88 12.58 -15.05 0.47
CA LEU A 88 12.13 -16.09 -0.44
C LEU A 88 11.36 -17.20 0.29
N ARG A 89 11.83 -17.61 1.48
CA ARG A 89 11.12 -18.58 2.33
C ARG A 89 9.77 -18.04 2.78
N TYR A 90 9.70 -16.76 3.16
CA TYR A 90 8.44 -16.12 3.53
C TYR A 90 7.45 -16.11 2.35
N GLN A 91 7.91 -15.75 1.15
CA GLN A 91 7.09 -15.76 -0.07
C GLN A 91 6.54 -17.15 -0.37
N ARG A 92 7.38 -18.19 -0.39
CA ARG A 92 6.92 -19.58 -0.62
C ARG A 92 5.86 -20.01 0.38
N ARG A 93 6.08 -19.74 1.68
CA ARG A 93 5.09 -20.06 2.73
C ARG A 93 3.74 -19.39 2.46
N ARG A 94 3.73 -18.14 1.99
CA ARG A 94 2.50 -17.40 1.66
C ARG A 94 1.80 -17.98 0.42
N GLU A 95 2.56 -18.40 -0.58
CA GLU A 95 2.06 -19.07 -1.78
C GLU A 95 1.45 -20.43 -1.44
N ASP A 96 2.17 -21.26 -0.67
CA ASP A 96 1.69 -22.57 -0.21
C ASP A 96 0.39 -22.45 0.59
N GLU A 97 0.30 -21.47 1.50
CA GLU A 97 -0.93 -21.18 2.24
C GLU A 97 -2.08 -20.72 1.32
N TYR A 98 -1.78 -19.98 0.26
CA TYR A 98 -2.78 -19.55 -0.71
C TYR A 98 -3.29 -20.74 -1.53
N ILE A 99 -2.38 -21.55 -2.08
CA ILE A 99 -2.70 -22.77 -2.82
C ILE A 99 -3.53 -23.71 -1.94
N ALA A 100 -3.12 -23.94 -0.68
CA ALA A 100 -3.89 -24.76 0.25
C ALA A 100 -5.31 -24.23 0.45
N ARG A 101 -5.50 -22.91 0.64
CA ARG A 101 -6.83 -22.30 0.77
C ARG A 101 -7.70 -22.49 -0.48
N VAL A 102 -7.12 -22.32 -1.66
CA VAL A 102 -7.84 -22.40 -2.95
C VAL A 102 -8.12 -23.83 -3.37
N THR A 103 -7.27 -24.78 -2.98
CA THR A 103 -7.39 -26.21 -3.36
C THR A 103 -8.39 -26.97 -2.47
N ILE A 104 -8.79 -26.43 -1.32
CA ILE A 104 -9.79 -27.06 -0.44
C ILE A 104 -11.14 -27.16 -1.19
N PRO A 105 -11.67 -28.39 -1.39
CA PRO A 105 -12.98 -28.59 -2.00
C PRO A 105 -14.08 -27.84 -1.24
N GLY A 106 -14.88 -27.05 -1.95
CA GLY A 106 -15.93 -26.20 -1.37
C GLY A 106 -15.57 -24.71 -1.29
N THR A 107 -14.34 -24.34 -1.67
CA THR A 107 -13.96 -22.92 -1.83
C THR A 107 -14.47 -22.41 -3.17
N SER A 108 -15.35 -21.39 -3.16
CA SER A 108 -15.84 -20.75 -4.39
C SER A 108 -14.72 -19.99 -5.07
N CYS A 109 -14.14 -20.58 -6.10
CA CYS A 109 -13.19 -19.93 -6.99
C CYS A 109 -13.91 -19.57 -8.29
N ASN A 110 -13.75 -18.33 -8.77
CA ASN A 110 -14.24 -18.00 -10.09
C ASN A 110 -13.33 -18.71 -11.13
N LEU A 111 -13.84 -19.78 -11.73
CA LEU A 111 -13.11 -20.60 -12.71
C LEU A 111 -12.76 -19.80 -13.97
N SER A 112 -13.55 -18.78 -14.32
CA SER A 112 -13.29 -17.88 -15.46
C SER A 112 -12.40 -16.69 -15.11
N TYR A 113 -11.90 -16.56 -13.88
CA TYR A 113 -11.07 -15.41 -13.47
C TYR A 113 -9.84 -15.21 -14.37
N GLY A 114 -9.20 -16.30 -14.79
CA GLY A 114 -8.05 -16.22 -15.70
C GLY A 114 -8.43 -15.66 -17.07
N GLU A 115 -9.55 -16.11 -17.64
CA GLU A 115 -10.06 -15.61 -18.93
C GLU A 115 -10.54 -14.17 -18.82
N GLU A 116 -11.28 -13.83 -17.76
CA GLU A 116 -11.76 -12.47 -17.50
C GLU A 116 -10.59 -11.48 -17.34
N MET A 117 -9.53 -11.87 -16.61
CA MET A 117 -8.34 -11.04 -16.44
C MET A 117 -7.53 -10.91 -17.73
N ASN A 118 -7.44 -11.97 -18.54
CA ASN A 118 -6.76 -11.91 -19.83
C ASN A 118 -7.49 -11.00 -20.83
N GLN A 119 -8.83 -11.03 -20.83
CA GLN A 119 -9.65 -10.10 -21.63
C GLN A 119 -9.50 -8.65 -21.14
N LEU A 120 -9.56 -8.43 -19.82
CA LEU A 120 -9.39 -7.09 -19.23
C LEU A 120 -8.01 -6.49 -19.54
N LEU A 121 -6.96 -7.33 -19.51
CA LEU A 121 -5.57 -6.90 -19.75
C LEU A 121 -5.19 -6.88 -21.23
N GLY A 122 -6.10 -7.25 -22.15
CA GLY A 122 -5.82 -7.30 -23.58
C GLY A 122 -4.78 -8.35 -23.99
N MET A 123 -4.62 -9.40 -23.18
CA MET A 123 -3.63 -10.47 -23.36
C MET A 123 -4.16 -11.65 -24.19
N THR A 124 -5.30 -11.49 -24.86
CA THR A 124 -5.81 -12.49 -25.81
C THR A 124 -4.87 -12.57 -27.00
N SER A 125 -4.08 -13.64 -27.08
CA SER A 125 -3.35 -14.00 -28.28
C SER A 125 -4.32 -14.12 -29.46
N GLU A 126 -4.00 -13.48 -30.58
CA GLU A 126 -4.56 -13.80 -31.90
C GLU A 126 -4.28 -15.26 -32.30
#